data_AF-A0A258EQ47-F1
#
_entry.id   AF-A0A258EQ47-F1
#
_cell.length_a   1.000
_cell.length_b   1.000
_cell.length_c   1.000
_cell.angle_alpha   90.00
_cell.angle_beta   90.00
_cell.angle_gamma   90.00
#
_symmetry.space_group_name_H-M   'P 1'
#
loop_
_entity.id
_entity.type
_entity.pdbx_description
1 polymer ?
#
loop_
_entity_poly.entity_id
_entity_poly.type
_entity_poly.pdbx_seq_one_letter_code
_entity_poly.pdbx_strand_id
1 'polypeptide(L)'
;MKTIEKIGLGLFLIGLTVFTAVPFFGTYTLTEELVLANTKDIHQEKMAEILAPMYGREFGSNFSFLSAFGENFNTYNDNLKAQQLWDQVIWDDYGFALAKAAASSPVRDNPWLWLGLSIGLAVLGGYLYNFRQYSDEPTGIKNNGIFHSKLKNRGWLGMITGGYLILFYILLYWFPAYLVNLVWLVEPVSRMLSGGPASQWFLYGLVYTLAILVMGVRMFRKYRGNKYQQLRTASVMFFQTAFAFLIPEILVLLNQPYFDFKNIWPLDYDFFYDYQISTFLSGGGMGMFMLIWGILLIIVGVPVFTYFFGKRWYCSWVCGCGGLAETVGDPFRQLSDKSLKAWKYERWIIHGVLVLAVVMTAVTIANYFSGFSFLGNFTNQLHSFYGFAIGSAFAGVVGTGFYPFMGNRVWCRFGCPLAAYLGIVQRFKSRFRITTNGGQCISCGNCSTYCEMGIDVRAYAQKGQNIVRSSCVGCGVCSAVCPRGVLKLENGPEENRIIDLPIIIGNDSIKLNA
;
A
#
# COMPACT_ATOMS: atom_id res chain seq x y z
N MET A 1 14.94 -19.14 -26.85
CA MET A 1 15.32 -18.35 -25.64
C MET A 1 14.26 -17.31 -25.28
N LYS A 2 13.86 -16.40 -26.19
CA LYS A 2 12.65 -15.54 -26.04
C LYS A 2 11.33 -16.32 -25.86
N THR A 3 11.35 -17.62 -26.15
CA THR A 3 10.21 -18.53 -26.00
C THR A 3 9.71 -18.59 -24.56
N ILE A 4 10.60 -18.66 -23.55
CA ILE A 4 10.18 -18.72 -22.14
C ILE A 4 9.54 -17.40 -21.70
N GLU A 5 10.10 -16.26 -22.12
CA GLU A 5 9.51 -14.95 -21.83
C GLU A 5 8.14 -14.80 -22.48
N LYS A 6 7.98 -15.24 -23.73
CA LYS A 6 6.69 -15.23 -24.45
C LYS A 6 5.67 -16.16 -23.81
N ILE A 7 6.07 -17.37 -23.41
CA ILE A 7 5.22 -18.32 -22.68
C ILE A 7 4.82 -17.70 -21.33
N GLY A 8 5.77 -17.15 -20.58
CA GLY A 8 5.50 -16.49 -19.31
C GLY A 8 4.52 -15.33 -19.44
N LEU A 9 4.70 -14.48 -20.46
CA LEU A 9 3.75 -13.41 -20.76
C LEU A 9 2.36 -13.95 -21.14
N GLY A 10 2.30 -15.01 -21.96
CA GLY A 10 1.04 -15.66 -22.32
C GLY A 10 0.29 -16.20 -21.10
N LEU A 11 0.98 -16.95 -20.22
CA LEU A 11 0.40 -17.45 -18.97
C LEU A 11 -0.05 -16.31 -18.05
N PHE A 12 0.74 -15.23 -17.96
CA PHE A 12 0.36 -14.05 -17.17
C PHE A 12 -0.92 -13.41 -17.68
N LEU A 13 -1.04 -13.22 -19.01
CA LEU A 13 -2.22 -12.63 -19.62
C LEU A 13 -3.44 -13.53 -19.46
N ILE A 14 -3.31 -14.84 -19.64
CA ILE A 14 -4.40 -15.81 -19.40
C ILE A 14 -4.87 -15.72 -17.94
N GLY A 15 -3.93 -15.80 -16.98
CA GLY A 15 -4.25 -15.72 -15.56
C GLY A 15 -4.94 -14.41 -15.17
N LEU A 16 -4.45 -13.28 -15.72
CA LEU A 16 -5.06 -11.97 -15.52
C LEU A 16 -6.46 -11.89 -16.13
N THR A 17 -6.67 -12.39 -17.35
CA THR A 17 -7.99 -12.44 -17.99
C THR A 17 -8.99 -13.27 -17.19
N VAL A 18 -8.57 -14.45 -16.71
CA VAL A 18 -9.41 -15.29 -15.84
C VAL A 18 -9.73 -14.55 -14.54
N PHE A 19 -8.72 -13.95 -13.89
CA PHE A 19 -8.93 -13.15 -12.67
C PHE A 19 -9.94 -12.01 -12.89
N THR A 20 -9.86 -11.30 -14.01
CA THR A 20 -10.82 -10.23 -14.33
C THR A 20 -12.23 -10.75 -14.68
N ALA A 21 -12.35 -11.96 -15.20
CA ALA A 21 -13.63 -12.57 -15.56
C ALA A 21 -14.38 -13.21 -14.38
N VAL A 22 -13.65 -13.73 -13.38
CA VAL A 22 -14.21 -14.43 -12.21
C VAL A 22 -15.35 -13.69 -11.48
N PRO A 23 -15.30 -12.35 -11.27
CA PRO A 23 -16.41 -11.61 -10.67
C PRO A 23 -17.77 -11.81 -11.35
N PHE A 24 -17.79 -12.17 -12.64
CA PHE A 24 -19.00 -12.28 -13.45
C PHE A 24 -19.55 -13.71 -13.54
N PHE A 25 -18.98 -14.68 -12.83
CA PHE A 25 -19.44 -16.07 -12.87
C PHE A 25 -20.46 -16.41 -11.79
N GLY A 26 -21.33 -17.37 -12.10
CA GLY A 26 -22.29 -17.95 -11.16
C GLY A 26 -23.61 -17.20 -11.09
N THR A 27 -24.53 -17.81 -10.35
CA THR A 27 -25.85 -17.29 -10.03
C THR A 27 -25.99 -17.08 -8.53
N TYR A 28 -26.96 -16.28 -8.12
CA TYR A 28 -27.15 -15.90 -6.73
C TYR A 28 -28.57 -16.23 -6.31
N THR A 29 -28.72 -16.98 -5.23
CA THR A 29 -30.04 -17.34 -4.69
C THR A 29 -30.02 -17.10 -3.19
N LEU A 30 -30.93 -16.27 -2.72
CA LEU A 30 -31.07 -15.94 -1.30
C LEU A 30 -32.18 -16.77 -0.67
N THR A 31 -31.95 -17.20 0.57
CA THR A 31 -32.97 -17.82 1.42
C THR A 31 -33.01 -17.08 2.76
N GLU A 32 -34.13 -17.20 3.46
CA GLU A 32 -34.30 -16.63 4.79
C GLU A 32 -33.22 -17.13 5.77
N GLU A 33 -32.89 -18.42 5.72
CA GLU A 33 -31.83 -19.02 6.54
C GLU A 33 -30.47 -18.35 6.31
N LEU A 34 -30.12 -18.06 5.05
CA LEU A 34 -28.88 -17.35 4.73
C LEU A 34 -28.89 -15.91 5.25
N VAL A 35 -30.04 -15.23 5.24
CA VAL A 35 -30.15 -13.89 5.83
C VAL A 35 -29.94 -13.94 7.33
N LEU A 36 -30.63 -14.85 8.02
CA LEU A 36 -30.51 -15.00 9.47
C LEU A 36 -29.07 -15.34 9.88
N ALA A 37 -28.41 -16.24 9.16
CA ALA A 37 -27.04 -16.67 9.47
C ALA A 37 -25.95 -15.63 9.19
N ASN A 38 -26.21 -14.63 8.33
CA ASN A 38 -25.21 -13.65 7.87
C ASN A 38 -25.55 -12.21 8.25
N THR A 39 -26.57 -12.00 9.10
CA THR A 39 -26.93 -10.70 9.66
C THR A 39 -26.79 -10.71 11.18
N LYS A 40 -26.56 -9.54 11.78
CA LYS A 40 -26.45 -9.43 13.24
C LYS A 40 -27.80 -9.70 13.87
N ASP A 41 -27.84 -10.29 15.06
CA ASP A 41 -29.07 -10.66 15.79
C ASP A 41 -30.08 -9.52 15.87
N ILE A 42 -29.61 -8.29 16.10
CA ILE A 42 -30.45 -7.07 16.18
C ILE A 42 -31.15 -6.69 14.86
N HIS A 43 -30.64 -7.16 13.72
CA HIS A 43 -31.15 -6.83 12.40
C HIS A 43 -31.82 -8.03 11.72
N GLN A 44 -31.69 -9.25 12.24
CA GLN A 44 -32.16 -10.48 11.61
C GLN A 44 -33.62 -10.42 11.19
N GLU A 45 -34.53 -10.07 12.12
CA GLU A 45 -35.98 -10.01 11.84
C GLU A 45 -36.30 -9.00 10.74
N LYS A 46 -35.74 -7.78 10.82
CA LYS A 46 -35.98 -6.74 9.82
C LYS A 46 -35.34 -7.03 8.47
N MET A 47 -34.12 -7.58 8.46
CA MET A 47 -33.48 -8.01 7.23
C MET A 47 -34.26 -9.15 6.58
N ALA A 48 -34.84 -10.05 7.39
CA ALA A 48 -35.65 -11.14 6.91
C ALA A 48 -36.93 -10.64 6.20
N GLU A 49 -37.57 -9.61 6.77
CA GLU A 49 -38.73 -8.92 6.21
C GLU A 49 -38.38 -8.16 4.91
N ILE A 50 -37.32 -7.33 4.96
CA ILE A 50 -36.90 -6.47 3.84
C ILE A 50 -36.52 -7.30 2.61
N LEU A 51 -35.84 -8.43 2.80
CA LEU A 51 -35.32 -9.25 1.71
C LEU A 51 -36.26 -10.37 1.28
N ALA A 52 -37.44 -10.49 1.89
CA ALA A 52 -38.45 -11.47 1.53
C ALA A 52 -38.79 -11.52 0.02
N PRO A 53 -38.87 -10.39 -0.71
CA PRO A 53 -39.12 -10.40 -2.15
C PRO A 53 -38.02 -11.10 -2.98
N MET A 54 -36.83 -11.30 -2.42
CA MET A 54 -35.69 -11.92 -3.08
C MET A 54 -35.59 -13.44 -2.84
N TYR A 55 -36.36 -14.00 -1.90
CA TYR A 55 -36.22 -15.40 -1.52
C TYR A 55 -36.63 -16.36 -2.64
N GLY A 56 -35.77 -17.36 -2.85
CA GLY A 56 -35.96 -18.37 -3.90
C GLY A 56 -35.84 -17.85 -5.33
N ARG A 57 -35.58 -16.55 -5.52
CA ARG A 57 -35.31 -15.98 -6.85
C ARG A 57 -33.85 -16.22 -7.21
N GLU A 58 -33.62 -16.73 -8.42
CA GLU A 58 -32.29 -16.88 -8.98
C GLU A 58 -31.90 -15.61 -9.75
N PHE A 59 -30.78 -15.01 -9.36
CA PHE A 59 -30.19 -13.87 -10.05
C PHE A 59 -29.01 -14.34 -10.90
N GLY A 60 -29.07 -14.08 -12.21
CA GLY A 60 -28.06 -14.53 -13.17
C GLY A 60 -26.70 -13.81 -13.08
N SER A 61 -26.57 -12.80 -12.23
CA SER A 61 -25.32 -12.09 -12.00
C SER A 61 -25.29 -11.41 -10.63
N ASN A 62 -24.08 -11.13 -10.15
CA ASN A 62 -23.88 -10.36 -8.94
C ASN A 62 -24.49 -8.94 -9.03
N PHE A 63 -24.44 -8.33 -10.21
CA PHE A 63 -25.01 -7.00 -10.45
C PHE A 63 -26.53 -7.00 -10.26
N SER A 64 -27.23 -7.98 -10.84
CA SER A 64 -28.68 -8.12 -10.66
C SER A 64 -29.05 -8.42 -9.20
N PHE A 65 -28.25 -9.23 -8.51
CA PHE A 65 -28.46 -9.54 -7.09
C PHE A 65 -28.30 -8.29 -6.22
N LEU A 66 -27.18 -7.56 -6.36
CA LEU A 66 -26.90 -6.37 -5.57
C LEU A 66 -27.82 -5.20 -5.90
N SER A 67 -28.30 -5.11 -7.15
CA SER A 67 -29.33 -4.14 -7.54
C SER A 67 -30.64 -4.43 -6.81
N ALA A 68 -31.09 -5.69 -6.79
CA ALA A 68 -32.31 -6.07 -6.08
C ALA A 68 -32.15 -5.91 -4.55
N PHE A 69 -30.98 -6.26 -4.01
CA PHE A 69 -30.66 -6.00 -2.60
C PHE A 69 -30.75 -4.52 -2.28
N GLY A 70 -30.10 -3.67 -3.09
CA GLY A 70 -30.12 -2.22 -2.91
C GLY A 70 -31.51 -1.62 -3.06
N GLU A 71 -32.32 -2.11 -4.00
CA GLU A 71 -33.70 -1.66 -4.18
C GLU A 71 -34.56 -1.93 -2.93
N ASN A 72 -34.43 -3.09 -2.29
CA ASN A 72 -35.18 -3.39 -1.07
C ASN A 72 -34.59 -2.68 0.15
N PHE A 73 -33.27 -2.82 0.36
CA PHE A 73 -32.58 -2.32 1.56
C PHE A 73 -32.46 -0.79 1.60
N ASN A 74 -32.05 -0.16 0.50
CA ASN A 74 -31.90 1.30 0.49
C ASN A 74 -33.25 1.99 0.52
N THR A 75 -34.28 1.45 -0.14
CA THR A 75 -35.64 2.01 -0.07
C THR A 75 -36.18 1.98 1.36
N TYR A 76 -35.99 0.87 2.08
CA TYR A 76 -36.34 0.79 3.49
C TYR A 76 -35.62 1.87 4.32
N ASN A 77 -34.30 1.94 4.20
CA ASN A 77 -33.49 2.91 4.94
C ASN A 77 -33.81 4.36 4.57
N ASP A 78 -34.02 4.67 3.30
CA ASP A 78 -34.29 6.02 2.82
C ASP A 78 -35.68 6.51 3.25
N ASN A 79 -36.67 5.61 3.33
CA ASN A 79 -37.97 5.91 3.94
C ASN A 79 -37.83 6.28 5.42
N LEU A 80 -37.00 5.55 6.19
CA LEU A 80 -36.74 5.87 7.59
C LEU A 80 -36.01 7.20 7.76
N LYS A 81 -35.00 7.49 6.92
CA LYS A 81 -34.28 8.77 6.91
C LYS A 81 -35.22 9.93 6.56
N ALA A 82 -36.11 9.75 5.58
CA ALA A 82 -37.11 10.74 5.20
C ALA A 82 -38.07 11.06 6.36
N GLN A 83 -38.37 10.06 7.19
CA GLN A 83 -39.18 10.21 8.40
C GLN A 83 -38.36 10.65 9.64
N GLN A 84 -37.06 10.91 9.49
CA GLN A 84 -36.13 11.27 10.57
C GLN A 84 -36.02 10.21 11.69
N LEU A 85 -36.33 8.95 11.38
CA LEU A 85 -36.24 7.81 12.31
C LEU A 85 -34.81 7.23 12.33
N TRP A 86 -33.83 8.06 12.71
CA TRP A 86 -32.41 7.72 12.63
C TRP A 86 -32.00 6.49 13.45
N ASP A 87 -32.67 6.25 14.58
CA ASP A 87 -32.39 5.12 15.48
C ASP A 87 -32.78 3.75 14.87
N GLN A 88 -33.64 3.74 13.86
CA GLN A 88 -34.09 2.52 13.17
C GLN A 88 -33.33 2.26 11.86
N VAL A 89 -32.49 3.21 11.43
CA VAL A 89 -31.72 3.08 10.19
C VAL A 89 -30.64 2.02 10.38
N ILE A 90 -30.59 1.05 9.47
CA ILE A 90 -29.55 0.03 9.48
C ILE A 90 -28.31 0.60 8.77
N TRP A 91 -27.27 0.90 9.54
CA TRP A 91 -26.01 1.45 9.03
C TRP A 91 -24.98 0.39 8.61
N ASP A 92 -25.20 -0.88 9.01
CA ASP A 92 -24.33 -2.00 8.64
C ASP A 92 -24.49 -2.40 7.16
N ASP A 93 -23.37 -2.64 6.48
CA ASP A 93 -23.36 -3.17 5.11
C ASP A 93 -23.37 -4.71 5.13
N TYR A 94 -24.53 -5.29 4.83
CA TYR A 94 -24.70 -6.75 4.67
C TYR A 94 -24.51 -7.25 3.24
N GLY A 95 -24.34 -6.35 2.26
CA GLY A 95 -24.32 -6.70 0.84
C GLY A 95 -23.20 -7.70 0.51
N PHE A 96 -22.00 -7.51 1.07
CA PHE A 96 -20.89 -8.44 0.87
C PHE A 96 -21.15 -9.82 1.48
N ALA A 97 -21.57 -9.88 2.75
CA ALA A 97 -21.79 -11.14 3.46
C ALA A 97 -22.89 -11.97 2.78
N LEU A 98 -24.02 -11.32 2.45
CA LEU A 98 -25.13 -11.96 1.77
C LEU A 98 -24.79 -12.38 0.34
N ALA A 99 -24.11 -11.53 -0.44
CA ALA A 99 -23.69 -11.89 -1.79
C ALA A 99 -22.70 -13.08 -1.77
N LYS A 100 -21.78 -13.13 -0.80
CA LYS A 100 -20.84 -14.24 -0.66
C LYS A 100 -21.57 -15.55 -0.32
N ALA A 101 -22.54 -15.49 0.59
CA ALA A 101 -23.31 -16.66 1.03
C ALA A 101 -24.27 -17.18 -0.06
N ALA A 102 -24.92 -16.27 -0.78
CA ALA A 102 -25.89 -16.56 -1.84
C ALA A 102 -25.25 -17.01 -3.16
N ALA A 103 -23.94 -16.81 -3.35
CA ALA A 103 -23.25 -17.13 -4.60
C ALA A 103 -23.15 -18.65 -4.84
N SER A 104 -23.69 -19.11 -5.97
CA SER A 104 -23.47 -20.45 -6.54
C SER A 104 -22.64 -20.30 -7.81
N SER A 105 -21.36 -20.70 -7.77
CA SER A 105 -20.46 -20.49 -8.90
C SER A 105 -19.45 -21.61 -9.05
N PRO A 106 -18.94 -21.88 -10.27
CA PRO A 106 -17.88 -22.85 -10.48
C PRO A 106 -16.62 -22.56 -9.65
N VAL A 107 -16.43 -21.30 -9.27
CA VAL A 107 -15.31 -20.83 -8.43
C VAL A 107 -15.50 -21.26 -6.98
N ARG A 108 -16.72 -21.20 -6.46
CA ARG A 108 -17.06 -21.72 -5.14
C ARG A 108 -16.97 -23.25 -5.09
N ASP A 109 -17.38 -23.93 -6.16
CA ASP A 109 -17.39 -25.39 -6.22
C ASP A 109 -15.99 -25.98 -6.33
N ASN A 110 -15.10 -25.33 -7.11
CA ASN A 110 -13.73 -25.80 -7.36
C ASN A 110 -12.68 -24.69 -7.16
N PRO A 111 -12.53 -24.15 -5.95
CA PRO A 111 -11.73 -22.95 -5.71
C PRO A 111 -10.23 -23.15 -6.02
N TRP A 112 -9.68 -24.34 -5.78
CA TRP A 112 -8.28 -24.65 -6.12
C TRP A 112 -7.98 -24.58 -7.62
N LEU A 113 -8.91 -25.06 -8.46
CA LEU A 113 -8.76 -25.02 -9.91
C LEU A 113 -8.73 -23.56 -10.38
N TRP A 114 -9.70 -22.76 -9.94
CA TRP A 114 -9.79 -21.36 -10.34
C TRP A 114 -8.67 -20.50 -9.77
N LEU A 115 -8.21 -20.79 -8.54
CA LEU A 115 -6.99 -20.19 -7.97
C LEU A 115 -5.78 -20.47 -8.85
N GLY A 116 -5.61 -21.72 -9.29
CA GLY A 116 -4.55 -22.13 -10.21
C GLY A 116 -4.63 -21.43 -11.56
N LEU A 117 -5.83 -21.40 -12.18
CA LEU A 117 -6.06 -20.80 -13.50
C LEU A 117 -5.96 -19.27 -13.52
N SER A 118 -6.17 -18.59 -12.38
CA SER A 118 -6.09 -17.14 -12.27
C SER A 118 -4.75 -16.69 -11.66
N ILE A 119 -4.69 -16.57 -10.34
CA ILE A 119 -3.53 -16.09 -9.58
C ILE A 119 -2.33 -17.03 -9.81
N GLY A 120 -2.53 -18.35 -9.86
CA GLY A 120 -1.47 -19.33 -10.10
C GLY A 120 -0.77 -19.12 -11.44
N LEU A 121 -1.53 -19.05 -12.54
CA LEU A 121 -0.99 -18.76 -13.87
C LEU A 121 -0.39 -17.37 -13.97
N ALA A 122 -0.99 -16.35 -13.32
CA ALA A 122 -0.43 -15.01 -13.26
C ALA A 122 0.93 -14.99 -12.56
N VAL A 123 1.05 -15.66 -11.41
CA VAL A 123 2.30 -15.75 -10.65
C VAL A 123 3.36 -16.53 -11.42
N LEU A 124 3.01 -17.71 -11.95
CA LEU A 124 3.93 -18.53 -12.73
C LEU A 124 4.41 -17.80 -13.99
N GLY A 125 3.47 -17.22 -14.74
CA GLY A 125 3.77 -16.46 -15.95
C GLY A 125 4.65 -15.25 -15.68
N GLY A 126 4.29 -14.46 -14.66
CA GLY A 126 5.09 -13.33 -14.20
C GLY A 126 6.49 -13.73 -13.74
N TYR A 127 6.61 -14.83 -12.99
CA TYR A 127 7.90 -15.38 -12.59
C TYR A 127 8.76 -15.77 -13.80
N LEU A 128 8.21 -16.57 -14.73
CA LEU A 128 8.93 -17.03 -15.92
C LEU A 128 9.41 -15.86 -16.80
N TYR A 129 8.56 -14.85 -16.98
CA TYR A 129 8.90 -13.63 -17.70
C TYR A 129 10.03 -12.86 -17.00
N ASN A 130 9.91 -12.62 -15.69
CA ASN A 130 10.86 -11.81 -14.93
C ASN A 130 12.19 -12.52 -14.67
N PHE A 131 12.19 -13.83 -14.45
CA PHE A 131 13.37 -14.62 -14.15
C PHE A 131 14.39 -14.61 -15.30
N ARG A 132 13.89 -14.62 -16.55
CA ARG A 132 14.75 -14.56 -17.74
C ARG A 132 15.15 -13.15 -18.16
N GLN A 133 14.50 -12.12 -17.64
CA GLN A 133 14.85 -10.75 -17.95
C GLN A 133 16.32 -10.47 -17.58
N TYR A 134 17.04 -9.78 -18.48
CA TYR A 134 18.44 -9.38 -18.31
C TYR A 134 19.47 -10.52 -18.16
N SER A 135 19.11 -11.76 -18.54
CA SER A 135 20.02 -12.92 -18.44
C SER A 135 21.31 -12.74 -19.22
N ASP A 136 21.17 -12.29 -20.47
CA ASP A 136 22.25 -12.24 -21.45
C ASP A 136 23.01 -10.90 -21.42
N GLU A 137 22.63 -9.99 -20.52
CA GLU A 137 23.27 -8.69 -20.38
C GLU A 137 24.35 -8.71 -19.30
N PRO A 138 25.42 -7.88 -19.38
CA PRO A 138 26.44 -7.80 -18.34
C PRO A 138 25.85 -7.34 -16.99
N THR A 139 26.57 -7.60 -15.89
CA THR A 139 26.20 -7.10 -14.56
C THR A 139 26.10 -5.57 -14.54
N GLY A 140 25.23 -5.04 -13.67
CA GLY A 140 24.93 -3.62 -13.58
C GLY A 140 23.44 -3.30 -13.63
N ILE A 141 23.11 -2.04 -13.39
CA ILE A 141 21.72 -1.57 -13.26
C ILE A 141 21.12 -1.31 -14.63
N LYS A 142 19.97 -1.94 -14.92
CA LYS A 142 19.34 -1.90 -16.25
C LYS A 142 18.18 -0.93 -16.31
N ASN A 143 18.40 0.25 -16.89
CA ASN A 143 17.34 1.27 -17.08
C ASN A 143 17.12 1.67 -18.56
N ASN A 144 17.55 0.83 -19.50
CA ASN A 144 17.55 1.16 -20.92
C ASN A 144 16.11 1.22 -21.49
N GLY A 145 15.86 2.19 -22.39
CA GLY A 145 14.63 2.26 -23.17
C GLY A 145 13.35 2.60 -22.39
N ILE A 146 13.44 3.00 -21.12
CA ILE A 146 12.25 3.23 -20.27
C ILE A 146 11.35 4.34 -20.85
N PHE A 147 11.93 5.44 -21.32
CA PHE A 147 11.16 6.56 -21.91
C PHE A 147 10.50 6.22 -23.24
N HIS A 148 10.99 5.21 -23.97
CA HIS A 148 10.41 4.78 -25.25
C HIS A 148 9.31 3.72 -25.08
N SER A 149 9.11 3.20 -23.87
CA SER A 149 8.14 2.15 -23.60
C SER A 149 6.72 2.73 -23.41
N LYS A 150 5.78 2.31 -24.26
CA LYS A 150 4.35 2.67 -24.13
C LYS A 150 3.72 2.23 -22.81
N LEU A 151 4.27 1.20 -22.16
CA LEU A 151 3.82 0.70 -20.87
C LEU A 151 4.40 1.49 -19.69
N LYS A 152 5.67 1.94 -19.80
CA LYS A 152 6.42 2.53 -18.67
C LYS A 152 6.46 4.06 -18.69
N ASN A 153 6.03 4.70 -19.79
CA ASN A 153 6.06 6.16 -19.94
C ASN A 153 4.73 6.67 -20.47
N ARG A 154 3.82 7.16 -19.59
CA ARG A 154 2.54 7.87 -19.85
C ARG A 154 1.79 7.51 -21.16
N GLY A 155 1.95 6.28 -21.63
CA GLY A 155 1.41 5.78 -22.88
C GLY A 155 0.14 5.01 -22.61
N TRP A 156 -0.63 4.74 -23.65
CA TRP A 156 -1.97 4.15 -23.52
C TRP A 156 -1.98 2.84 -22.70
N LEU A 157 -0.98 1.96 -22.86
CA LEU A 157 -0.85 0.73 -22.07
C LEU A 157 -0.61 1.00 -20.58
N GLY A 158 0.23 1.99 -20.25
CA GLY A 158 0.45 2.41 -18.88
C GLY A 158 -0.81 3.02 -18.25
N MET A 159 -1.55 3.83 -19.04
CA MET A 159 -2.82 4.43 -18.60
C MET A 159 -3.90 3.37 -18.34
N ILE A 160 -4.02 2.36 -19.22
CA ILE A 160 -4.93 1.21 -19.01
C ILE A 160 -4.55 0.44 -17.75
N THR A 161 -3.26 0.18 -17.54
CA THR A 161 -2.78 -0.53 -16.33
C THR A 161 -3.09 0.27 -15.07
N GLY A 162 -2.85 1.58 -15.09
CA GLY A 162 -3.18 2.48 -13.99
C GLY A 162 -4.68 2.52 -13.72
N GLY A 163 -5.51 2.65 -14.76
CA GLY A 163 -6.96 2.60 -14.66
C GLY A 163 -7.48 1.27 -14.11
N TYR A 164 -6.90 0.15 -14.54
CA TYR A 164 -7.23 -1.17 -14.01
C TYR A 164 -6.93 -1.29 -12.51
N LEU A 165 -5.76 -0.84 -12.07
CA LEU A 165 -5.41 -0.82 -10.65
C LEU A 165 -6.35 0.10 -9.85
N ILE A 166 -6.62 1.31 -10.34
CA ILE A 166 -7.58 2.24 -9.73
C ILE A 166 -8.94 1.59 -9.56
N LEU A 167 -9.48 0.99 -10.62
CA LEU A 167 -10.77 0.31 -10.59
C LEU A 167 -10.77 -0.86 -9.60
N PHE A 168 -9.72 -1.68 -9.59
CA PHE A 168 -9.60 -2.79 -8.64
C PHE A 168 -9.63 -2.29 -7.18
N TYR A 169 -8.89 -1.23 -6.86
CA TYR A 169 -8.90 -0.64 -5.52
C TYR A 169 -10.24 0.03 -5.18
N ILE A 170 -10.93 0.63 -6.15
CA ILE A 170 -12.28 1.16 -5.97
C ILE A 170 -13.26 0.03 -5.60
N LEU A 171 -13.21 -1.07 -6.33
CA LEU A 171 -14.05 -2.23 -6.01
C LEU A 171 -13.68 -2.84 -4.66
N LEU A 172 -12.39 -2.92 -4.33
CA LEU A 172 -11.92 -3.50 -3.08
C LEU A 172 -12.40 -2.74 -1.83
N TYR A 173 -12.32 -1.41 -1.86
CA TYR A 173 -12.60 -0.57 -0.69
C TYR A 173 -14.08 -0.20 -0.54
N TRP A 174 -14.78 0.12 -1.63
CA TRP A 174 -16.16 0.64 -1.56
C TRP A 174 -17.22 -0.33 -2.06
N PHE A 175 -16.84 -1.29 -2.90
CA PHE A 175 -17.78 -2.21 -3.52
C PHE A 175 -17.34 -3.68 -3.41
N PRO A 176 -16.91 -4.16 -2.22
CA PRO A 176 -16.32 -5.48 -2.07
C PRO A 176 -17.30 -6.60 -2.43
N ALA A 177 -18.61 -6.35 -2.32
CA ALA A 177 -19.67 -7.27 -2.71
C ALA A 177 -19.57 -7.72 -4.18
N TYR A 178 -19.02 -6.89 -5.06
CA TYR A 178 -18.80 -7.26 -6.47
C TYR A 178 -17.63 -8.25 -6.66
N LEU A 179 -16.78 -8.42 -5.64
CA LEU A 179 -15.58 -9.26 -5.67
C LEU A 179 -15.76 -10.61 -4.96
N VAL A 180 -16.98 -10.99 -4.56
CA VAL A 180 -17.21 -12.21 -3.76
C VAL A 180 -16.68 -13.49 -4.40
N ASN A 181 -16.78 -13.64 -5.72
CA ASN A 181 -16.19 -14.79 -6.42
C ASN A 181 -14.65 -14.79 -6.37
N LEU A 182 -14.01 -13.61 -6.36
CA LEU A 182 -12.57 -13.52 -6.15
C LEU A 182 -12.17 -13.82 -4.70
N VAL A 183 -13.05 -13.56 -3.73
CA VAL A 183 -12.83 -13.96 -2.34
C VAL A 183 -12.96 -15.48 -2.19
N TRP A 184 -13.94 -16.11 -2.86
CA TRP A 184 -14.07 -17.57 -2.90
C TRP A 184 -12.83 -18.27 -3.47
N LEU A 185 -12.17 -17.65 -4.44
CA LEU A 185 -10.92 -18.13 -5.04
C LEU A 185 -9.81 -18.37 -4.00
N VAL A 186 -9.74 -17.53 -2.97
CA VAL A 186 -8.70 -17.56 -1.93
C VAL A 186 -9.17 -18.19 -0.62
N GLU A 187 -10.44 -18.61 -0.55
CA GLU A 187 -11.05 -19.25 0.62
C GLU A 187 -10.26 -20.46 1.14
N PRO A 188 -9.80 -21.42 0.29
CA PRO A 188 -9.04 -22.57 0.79
C PRO A 188 -7.71 -22.18 1.43
N VAL A 189 -7.06 -21.14 0.90
CA VAL A 189 -5.78 -20.65 1.42
C VAL A 189 -6.00 -19.93 2.75
N SER A 190 -7.06 -19.13 2.88
CA SER A 190 -7.45 -18.48 4.14
C SER A 190 -7.73 -19.51 5.22
N ARG A 191 -8.56 -20.52 4.93
CA ARG A 191 -8.86 -21.59 5.91
C ARG A 191 -7.62 -22.36 6.35
N MET A 192 -6.65 -22.55 5.45
CA MET A 192 -5.38 -23.19 5.78
C MET A 192 -4.47 -22.32 6.66
N LEU A 193 -4.47 -21.00 6.47
CA LEU A 193 -3.56 -20.08 7.17
C LEU A 193 -4.14 -19.50 8.46
N SER A 194 -5.40 -19.06 8.44
CA SER A 194 -6.08 -18.38 9.55
C SER A 194 -7.20 -19.18 10.20
N GLY A 195 -7.61 -20.30 9.61
CA GLY A 195 -8.72 -21.13 10.11
C GLY A 195 -10.11 -20.56 9.82
N GLY A 196 -10.21 -19.31 9.36
CA GLY A 196 -11.46 -18.60 9.08
C GLY A 196 -11.79 -18.45 7.59
N PRO A 197 -13.00 -17.97 7.26
CA PRO A 197 -13.39 -17.65 5.90
C PRO A 197 -12.57 -16.47 5.35
N ALA A 198 -12.33 -16.47 4.04
CA ALA A 198 -11.59 -15.39 3.39
C ALA A 198 -12.41 -14.09 3.36
N SER A 199 -11.70 -12.97 3.45
CA SER A 199 -12.22 -11.63 3.22
C SER A 199 -11.58 -10.99 1.99
N GLN A 200 -12.11 -9.85 1.58
CA GLN A 200 -11.48 -8.98 0.58
C GLN A 200 -10.06 -8.55 1.00
N TRP A 201 -9.81 -8.40 2.31
CA TRP A 201 -8.49 -8.04 2.83
C TRP A 201 -7.50 -9.19 2.73
N PHE A 202 -7.95 -10.43 2.93
CA PHE A 202 -7.12 -11.62 2.70
C PHE A 202 -6.73 -11.74 1.23
N LEU A 203 -7.71 -11.59 0.31
CA LEU A 203 -7.46 -11.55 -1.13
C LEU A 203 -6.42 -10.49 -1.49
N TYR A 204 -6.62 -9.28 -0.96
CA TYR A 204 -5.70 -8.17 -1.16
C TYR A 204 -4.29 -8.50 -0.65
N GLY A 205 -4.17 -8.96 0.60
CA GLY A 205 -2.89 -9.29 1.24
C GLY A 205 -2.13 -10.39 0.48
N LEU A 206 -2.84 -11.41 -0.01
CA LEU A 206 -2.26 -12.49 -0.80
C LEU A 206 -1.76 -11.97 -2.16
N VAL A 207 -2.61 -11.29 -2.94
CA VAL A 207 -2.23 -10.74 -4.25
C VAL A 207 -1.08 -9.74 -4.12
N TYR A 208 -1.13 -8.89 -3.09
CA TYR A 208 -0.09 -7.90 -2.80
C TYR A 208 1.26 -8.56 -2.50
N THR A 209 1.26 -9.59 -1.65
CA THR A 209 2.47 -10.35 -1.29
C THR A 209 3.04 -11.07 -2.51
N LEU A 210 2.20 -11.74 -3.30
CA LEU A 210 2.60 -12.43 -4.53
C LEU A 210 3.16 -11.46 -5.58
N ALA A 211 2.56 -10.28 -5.74
CA ALA A 211 3.06 -9.24 -6.65
C ALA A 211 4.47 -8.77 -6.24
N ILE A 212 4.70 -8.54 -4.94
CA ILE A 212 6.03 -8.18 -4.41
C ILE A 212 7.04 -9.31 -4.64
N LEU A 213 6.66 -10.58 -4.44
CA LEU A 213 7.57 -11.71 -4.66
C LEU A 213 7.95 -11.86 -6.14
N VAL A 214 6.96 -11.85 -7.04
CA VAL A 214 7.18 -12.00 -8.49
C VAL A 214 8.00 -10.83 -9.05
N MET A 215 7.70 -9.60 -8.64
CA MET A 215 8.43 -8.42 -9.09
C MET A 215 9.76 -8.23 -8.34
N GLY A 216 9.90 -8.82 -7.15
CA GLY A 216 11.16 -8.95 -6.42
C GLY A 216 12.18 -9.79 -7.20
N VAL A 217 11.75 -10.87 -7.86
CA VAL A 217 12.61 -11.64 -8.78
C VAL A 217 13.17 -10.75 -9.89
N ARG A 218 12.33 -9.92 -10.51
CA ARG A 218 12.79 -8.94 -11.50
C ARG A 218 13.84 -7.99 -10.93
N MET A 219 13.65 -7.54 -9.69
CA MET A 219 14.58 -6.63 -9.02
C MET A 219 15.95 -7.27 -8.76
N PHE A 220 16.00 -8.54 -8.36
CA PHE A 220 17.26 -9.27 -8.25
C PHE A 220 18.02 -9.37 -9.58
N ARG A 221 17.30 -9.53 -10.69
CA ARG A 221 17.88 -9.54 -12.04
C ARG A 221 18.35 -8.16 -12.47
N LYS A 222 17.51 -7.14 -12.32
CA LYS A 222 17.77 -5.76 -12.73
C LYS A 222 18.96 -5.13 -12.01
N TYR A 223 19.14 -5.44 -10.72
CA TYR A 223 20.21 -4.89 -9.88
C TYR A 223 21.34 -5.90 -9.63
N ARG A 224 21.50 -6.88 -10.52
CA ARG A 224 22.58 -7.89 -10.42
C ARG A 224 23.95 -7.21 -10.38
N GLY A 225 24.72 -7.52 -9.34
CA GLY A 225 26.02 -6.91 -9.07
C GLY A 225 25.98 -5.77 -8.05
N ASN A 226 24.79 -5.34 -7.59
CA ASN A 226 24.66 -4.36 -6.51
C ASN A 226 24.12 -5.04 -5.23
N LYS A 227 25.03 -5.42 -4.33
CA LYS A 227 24.69 -6.11 -3.06
C LYS A 227 23.69 -5.33 -2.21
N TYR A 228 23.80 -4.01 -2.15
CA TYR A 228 22.90 -3.16 -1.35
C TYR A 228 21.45 -3.29 -1.84
N GLN A 229 21.24 -3.20 -3.16
CA GLN A 229 19.91 -3.28 -3.76
C GLN A 229 19.32 -4.69 -3.68
N GLN A 230 20.16 -5.72 -3.78
CA GLN A 230 19.74 -7.11 -3.61
C GLN A 230 19.31 -7.40 -2.18
N LEU A 231 20.11 -7.05 -1.17
CA LEU A 231 19.76 -7.25 0.24
C LEU A 231 18.48 -6.50 0.63
N ARG A 232 18.33 -5.27 0.14
CA ARG A 232 17.13 -4.47 0.35
C ARG A 232 15.88 -5.10 -0.26
N THR A 233 15.99 -5.65 -1.47
CA THR A 233 14.90 -6.39 -2.13
C THR A 233 14.52 -7.64 -1.33
N ALA A 234 15.50 -8.40 -0.86
CA ALA A 234 15.28 -9.56 0.00
C ALA A 234 14.58 -9.16 1.31
N SER A 235 15.01 -8.07 1.93
CA SER A 235 14.41 -7.53 3.16
C SER A 235 12.94 -7.19 2.98
N VAL A 236 12.57 -6.42 1.95
CA VAL A 236 11.16 -6.04 1.75
C VAL A 236 10.28 -7.26 1.43
N MET A 237 10.79 -8.25 0.69
CA MET A 237 10.07 -9.50 0.42
C MET A 237 9.86 -10.30 1.71
N PHE A 238 10.89 -10.37 2.56
CA PHE A 238 10.82 -11.05 3.85
C PHE A 238 9.82 -10.38 4.79
N PHE A 239 9.92 -9.06 5.02
CA PHE A 239 8.99 -8.36 5.91
C PHE A 239 7.56 -8.36 5.39
N GLN A 240 7.35 -8.28 4.07
CA GLN A 240 6.01 -8.42 3.51
C GLN A 240 5.45 -9.82 3.76
N THR A 241 6.21 -10.88 3.46
CA THR A 241 5.70 -12.25 3.53
C THR A 241 5.57 -12.72 4.98
N ALA A 242 6.60 -12.52 5.80
CA ALA A 242 6.62 -13.00 7.17
C ALA A 242 5.80 -12.10 8.10
N PHE A 243 6.06 -10.79 8.13
CA PHE A 243 5.47 -9.90 9.13
C PHE A 243 4.12 -9.30 8.71
N ALA A 244 3.94 -8.97 7.44
CA ALA A 244 2.68 -8.36 6.97
C ALA A 244 1.58 -9.38 6.68
N PHE A 245 1.96 -10.61 6.32
CA PHE A 245 1.02 -11.61 5.81
C PHE A 245 0.98 -12.86 6.69
N LEU A 246 2.06 -13.63 6.81
CA LEU A 246 2.01 -14.90 7.52
C LEU A 246 1.78 -14.76 9.03
N ILE A 247 2.53 -13.90 9.73
CA ILE A 247 2.39 -13.75 11.19
C ILE A 247 0.97 -13.33 11.60
N PRO A 248 0.36 -12.28 10.99
CA PRO A 248 -1.01 -11.89 11.34
C PRO A 248 -2.05 -13.00 11.09
N GLU A 249 -1.95 -13.74 9.97
CA GLU A 249 -2.87 -14.84 9.68
C GLU A 249 -2.69 -16.01 10.66
N ILE A 250 -1.45 -16.33 11.02
CA ILE A 250 -1.14 -17.36 12.03
C ILE A 250 -1.64 -16.93 13.42
N LEU A 251 -1.58 -15.64 13.77
CA LEU A 251 -2.15 -15.14 15.03
C LEU A 251 -3.65 -15.39 15.09
N VAL A 252 -4.37 -15.13 14.00
CA VAL A 252 -5.81 -15.42 13.91
C VAL A 252 -6.08 -16.92 14.08
N LEU A 253 -5.26 -17.79 13.47
CA LEU A 253 -5.35 -19.24 13.66
C LEU A 253 -5.16 -19.66 15.13
N LEU A 254 -4.34 -18.93 15.89
CA LEU A 254 -4.11 -19.15 17.32
C LEU A 254 -5.15 -18.45 18.23
N ASN A 255 -6.27 -17.98 17.66
CA ASN A 255 -7.31 -17.20 18.34
C ASN A 255 -6.76 -15.93 19.02
N GLN A 256 -5.71 -15.33 18.46
CA GLN A 256 -5.15 -14.06 18.90
C GLN A 256 -5.62 -12.91 18.00
N PRO A 257 -5.65 -11.66 18.49
CA PRO A 257 -5.95 -10.50 17.67
C PRO A 257 -5.03 -10.41 16.44
N TYR A 258 -5.60 -10.06 15.29
CA TYR A 258 -4.81 -9.71 14.10
C TYR A 258 -3.93 -8.51 14.42
N PHE A 259 -2.62 -8.65 14.23
CA PHE A 259 -1.67 -7.57 14.49
C PHE A 259 -0.46 -7.62 13.55
N ASP A 260 -0.25 -6.52 12.81
CA ASP A 260 0.92 -6.32 11.98
C ASP A 260 2.02 -5.59 12.76
N PHE A 261 3.00 -6.33 13.27
CA PHE A 261 4.10 -5.81 14.10
C PHE A 261 4.98 -4.75 13.41
N LYS A 262 4.91 -4.60 12.08
CA LYS A 262 5.62 -3.53 11.36
C LYS A 262 4.72 -2.34 11.03
N ASN A 263 3.41 -2.38 11.27
CA ASN A 263 2.57 -1.20 11.10
C ASN A 263 2.78 -0.28 12.31
N ILE A 264 2.98 1.01 12.06
CA ILE A 264 3.41 1.96 13.11
C ILE A 264 2.58 3.22 12.98
N TRP A 265 2.02 3.71 14.08
CA TRP A 265 1.41 5.04 14.11
C TRP A 265 2.44 6.12 13.70
N PRO A 266 2.05 7.16 12.93
CA PRO A 266 0.69 7.53 12.54
C PRO A 266 0.19 6.90 11.22
N LEU A 267 0.90 5.90 10.66
CA LEU A 267 0.36 5.15 9.51
C LEU A 267 -0.79 4.24 9.95
N ASP A 268 -0.60 3.56 11.09
CA ASP A 268 -1.63 2.79 11.80
C ASP A 268 -2.50 3.75 12.62
N TYR A 269 -3.46 4.38 11.95
CA TYR A 269 -4.20 5.52 12.50
C TYR A 269 -5.33 5.07 13.46
N ASP A 270 -5.78 3.82 13.35
CA ASP A 270 -6.79 3.16 14.17
C ASP A 270 -6.21 2.46 15.41
N PHE A 271 -4.89 2.44 15.56
CA PHE A 271 -4.20 1.82 16.70
C PHE A 271 -4.73 2.28 18.08
N PHE A 272 -5.14 3.56 18.17
CA PHE A 272 -5.68 4.17 19.39
C PHE A 272 -7.22 4.26 19.40
N TYR A 273 -7.91 3.60 18.48
CA TYR A 273 -9.38 3.60 18.46
C TYR A 273 -9.92 2.71 19.57
N ASP A 274 -11.11 3.06 20.06
CA ASP A 274 -11.68 2.43 21.24
C ASP A 274 -11.85 0.92 21.07
N TYR A 275 -12.27 0.46 19.88
CA TYR A 275 -12.42 -0.96 19.58
C TYR A 275 -11.08 -1.70 19.53
N GLN A 276 -10.01 -1.04 19.06
CA GLN A 276 -8.70 -1.68 18.92
C GLN A 276 -8.02 -1.79 20.28
N ILE A 277 -8.12 -0.74 21.09
CA ILE A 277 -7.68 -0.75 22.49
C ILE A 277 -8.44 -1.83 23.27
N SER A 278 -9.77 -1.89 23.17
CA SER A 278 -10.56 -2.91 23.87
C SER A 278 -10.18 -4.32 23.42
N THR A 279 -9.94 -4.54 22.12
CA THR A 279 -9.47 -5.81 21.57
C THR A 279 -8.13 -6.22 22.18
N PHE A 280 -7.15 -5.31 22.27
CA PHE A 280 -5.85 -5.61 22.89
C PHE A 280 -5.95 -5.87 24.38
N LEU A 281 -6.79 -5.12 25.11
CA LEU A 281 -7.01 -5.33 26.54
C LEU A 281 -7.74 -6.65 26.82
N SER A 282 -8.68 -7.06 25.95
CA SER A 282 -9.37 -8.35 26.06
C SER A 282 -8.52 -9.53 25.62
N GLY A 283 -7.47 -9.30 24.81
CA GLY A 283 -6.57 -10.32 24.26
C GLY A 283 -5.55 -10.91 25.27
N GLY A 284 -5.73 -10.67 26.56
CA GLY A 284 -4.86 -11.17 27.62
C GLY A 284 -3.41 -10.67 27.51
N GLY A 285 -2.45 -11.52 27.92
CA GLY A 285 -1.03 -11.16 27.95
C GLY A 285 -0.45 -10.83 26.57
N MET A 286 -0.91 -11.52 25.53
CA MET A 286 -0.45 -11.28 24.15
C MET A 286 -0.99 -9.95 23.61
N GLY A 287 -2.27 -9.65 23.83
CA GLY A 287 -2.86 -8.36 23.45
C GLY A 287 -2.19 -7.18 24.14
N MET A 288 -1.88 -7.31 25.44
CA MET A 288 -1.12 -6.28 26.16
C MET A 288 0.30 -6.10 25.61
N PHE A 289 0.99 -7.19 25.25
CA PHE A 289 2.29 -7.12 24.59
C PHE A 289 2.22 -6.36 23.26
N MET A 290 1.20 -6.61 22.43
CA MET A 290 1.00 -5.89 21.15
C MET A 290 0.81 -4.39 21.36
N LEU A 291 0.01 -4.00 22.35
CA LEU A 291 -0.22 -2.59 22.70
C LEU A 291 1.09 -1.92 23.16
N ILE A 292 1.82 -2.54 24.10
CA ILE A 292 3.10 -2.03 24.59
C ILE A 292 4.12 -1.95 23.44
N TRP A 293 4.18 -2.98 22.59
CA TRP A 293 5.07 -3.02 21.44
C TRP A 293 4.81 -1.86 20.48
N GLY A 294 3.54 -1.62 20.13
CA GLY A 294 3.17 -0.49 19.28
C GLY A 294 3.60 0.85 19.87
N ILE A 295 3.31 1.10 21.16
CA ILE A 295 3.71 2.34 21.86
C ILE A 295 5.23 2.50 21.92
N LEU A 296 5.97 1.43 22.26
CA LEU A 296 7.43 1.45 22.30
C LEU A 296 8.04 1.68 20.91
N LEU A 297 7.48 1.09 19.86
CA LEU A 297 7.92 1.35 18.49
C LEU A 297 7.71 2.82 18.11
N ILE A 298 6.60 3.44 18.52
CA ILE A 298 6.32 4.85 18.22
C ILE A 298 7.31 5.77 18.95
N ILE A 299 7.45 5.61 20.27
CA ILE A 299 8.18 6.57 21.12
C ILE A 299 9.69 6.33 21.09
N VAL A 300 10.12 5.07 21.04
CA VAL A 300 11.53 4.68 21.16
C VAL A 300 12.06 4.17 19.84
N GLY A 301 11.41 3.15 19.27
CA GLY A 301 11.88 2.48 18.07
C GLY A 301 12.10 3.45 16.90
N VAL A 302 11.06 4.19 16.53
CA VAL A 302 11.10 5.10 15.39
C VAL A 302 12.16 6.19 15.56
N PRO A 303 12.21 6.96 16.67
CA PRO A 303 13.27 7.96 16.86
C PRO A 303 14.68 7.37 16.84
N VAL A 304 14.91 6.24 17.53
CA VAL A 304 16.24 5.62 17.65
C VAL A 304 16.71 5.08 16.30
N PHE A 305 15.90 4.26 15.62
CA PHE A 305 16.30 3.70 14.31
C PHE A 305 16.45 4.82 13.26
N THR A 306 15.59 5.84 13.29
CA THR A 306 15.68 6.96 12.34
C THR A 306 16.86 7.86 12.63
N TYR A 307 17.25 8.02 13.90
CA TYR A 307 18.47 8.71 14.27
C TYR A 307 19.69 8.05 13.62
N PHE A 308 19.85 6.73 13.74
CA PHE A 308 21.03 6.03 13.20
C PHE A 308 20.98 5.78 11.69
N PHE A 309 19.81 5.50 11.12
CA PHE A 309 19.70 5.02 9.74
C PHE A 309 18.93 5.96 8.81
N GLY A 310 18.33 7.04 9.33
CA GLY A 310 17.38 7.86 8.57
C GLY A 310 16.11 7.08 8.28
N LYS A 311 15.29 7.53 7.33
CA LYS A 311 14.04 6.85 6.95
C LYS A 311 14.24 5.49 6.29
N ARG A 312 15.47 5.15 5.90
CA ARG A 312 15.75 3.98 5.07
C ARG A 312 15.38 2.67 5.74
N TRP A 313 15.61 2.53 7.05
CA TRP A 313 15.34 1.30 7.78
C TRP A 313 13.87 0.87 7.64
N TYR A 314 12.94 1.82 7.63
CA TYR A 314 11.53 1.54 7.49
C TYR A 314 11.08 1.64 6.03
N CYS A 315 11.08 2.85 5.46
CA CYS A 315 10.46 3.15 4.16
C CYS A 315 11.05 2.37 2.98
N SER A 316 12.30 1.90 3.10
CA SER A 316 13.01 1.22 2.03
C SER A 316 13.37 -0.24 2.32
N TRP A 317 13.30 -0.70 3.57
CA TRP A 317 13.72 -2.06 3.95
C TRP A 317 12.61 -2.89 4.61
N VAL A 318 11.60 -2.27 5.22
CA VAL A 318 10.55 -2.96 5.99
C VAL A 318 9.13 -2.66 5.46
N CYS A 319 8.87 -1.41 5.08
CA CYS A 319 7.52 -0.93 4.74
C CYS A 319 6.94 -1.66 3.52
N GLY A 320 5.74 -2.23 3.67
CA GLY A 320 5.01 -2.90 2.58
C GLY A 320 4.72 -1.99 1.40
N CYS A 321 4.23 -0.76 1.67
CA CYS A 321 4.03 0.27 0.64
C CYS A 321 5.32 0.57 -0.12
N GLY A 322 6.45 0.59 0.60
CA GLY A 322 7.78 0.71 0.00
C GLY A 322 8.14 -0.51 -0.85
N GLY A 323 7.88 -1.72 -0.38
CA GLY A 323 8.11 -2.97 -1.12
C GLY A 323 7.41 -2.98 -2.48
N LEU A 324 6.12 -2.63 -2.53
CA LEU A 324 5.37 -2.56 -3.79
C LEU A 324 5.90 -1.44 -4.70
N ALA A 325 6.15 -0.26 -4.13
CA ALA A 325 6.70 0.88 -4.86
C ALA A 325 8.09 0.60 -5.46
N GLU A 326 8.94 -0.14 -4.75
CA GLU A 326 10.30 -0.48 -5.18
C GLU A 326 10.34 -1.61 -6.22
N THR A 327 9.30 -2.45 -6.26
CA THR A 327 9.22 -3.61 -7.16
C THR A 327 8.33 -3.30 -8.37
N VAL A 328 7.04 -3.07 -8.14
CA VAL A 328 6.04 -2.75 -9.16
C VAL A 328 6.18 -1.32 -9.67
N GLY A 329 6.46 -0.36 -8.78
CA GLY A 329 6.57 1.07 -9.10
C GLY A 329 7.90 1.51 -9.73
N ASP A 330 8.96 0.69 -9.63
CA ASP A 330 10.30 0.98 -10.13
C ASP A 330 10.37 1.42 -11.62
N PRO A 331 9.58 0.87 -12.56
CA PRO A 331 9.58 1.29 -13.96
C PRO A 331 9.09 2.71 -14.20
N PHE A 332 8.50 3.37 -13.19
CA PHE A 332 7.85 4.67 -13.31
C PHE A 332 8.60 5.80 -12.57
N ARG A 333 9.78 5.54 -11.98
CA ARG A 333 10.58 6.53 -11.21
C ARG A 333 10.86 7.83 -11.98
N GLN A 334 11.06 7.73 -13.29
CA GLN A 334 11.30 8.86 -14.17
C GLN A 334 10.13 9.85 -14.22
N LEU A 335 8.91 9.38 -14.01
CA LEU A 335 7.69 10.18 -14.12
C LEU A 335 7.43 11.08 -12.90
N SER A 336 8.11 10.85 -11.77
CA SER A 336 7.97 11.70 -10.60
C SER A 336 8.35 13.14 -10.95
N ASP A 337 7.56 14.15 -10.60
CA ASP A 337 7.94 15.55 -10.86
C ASP A 337 9.06 16.00 -9.91
N LYS A 338 10.12 16.63 -10.44
CA LYS A 338 11.29 17.15 -9.70
C LYS A 338 11.21 18.67 -9.47
N SER A 339 10.15 19.32 -9.94
CA SER A 339 9.97 20.77 -9.85
C SER A 339 9.87 21.27 -8.40
N LEU A 340 10.29 22.50 -8.17
CA LEU A 340 10.12 23.15 -6.87
C LEU A 340 8.65 23.34 -6.49
N LYS A 341 7.75 23.44 -7.48
CA LYS A 341 6.30 23.50 -7.23
C LYS A 341 5.81 22.19 -6.64
N ALA A 342 6.14 21.05 -7.26
CA ALA A 342 5.79 19.73 -6.73
C ALA A 342 6.36 19.50 -5.33
N TRP A 343 7.58 19.97 -5.07
CA TRP A 343 8.17 19.93 -3.73
C TRP A 343 7.44 20.80 -2.69
N LYS A 344 6.89 21.95 -3.08
CA LYS A 344 6.05 22.74 -2.16
C LYS A 344 4.77 21.98 -1.83
N TYR A 345 4.08 21.45 -2.83
CA TYR A 345 2.84 20.69 -2.63
C TYR A 345 3.06 19.42 -1.79
N GLU A 346 4.10 18.63 -2.10
CA GLU A 346 4.38 17.39 -1.34
C GLU A 346 4.57 17.68 0.15
N ARG A 347 5.26 18.78 0.48
CA ARG A 347 5.49 19.19 1.86
C ARG A 347 4.19 19.57 2.56
N TRP A 348 3.37 20.43 1.95
CA TRP A 348 2.14 20.90 2.57
C TRP A 348 1.15 19.75 2.80
N ILE A 349 0.95 18.90 1.79
CA ILE A 349 -0.02 17.80 1.89
C ILE A 349 0.45 16.79 2.93
N ILE A 350 1.70 16.30 2.87
CA ILE A 350 2.15 15.22 3.76
C ILE A 350 2.19 15.64 5.24
N HIS A 351 2.54 16.90 5.53
CA HIS A 351 2.52 17.41 6.90
C HIS A 351 1.10 17.77 7.35
N GLY A 352 0.22 18.19 6.43
CA GLY A 352 -1.21 18.36 6.70
C GLY A 352 -1.86 17.05 7.14
N VAL A 353 -1.58 15.95 6.44
CA VAL A 353 -2.05 14.61 6.83
C VAL A 353 -1.46 14.18 8.18
N LEU A 354 -0.18 14.45 8.44
CA LEU A 354 0.41 14.17 9.76
C LEU A 354 -0.27 14.96 10.88
N VAL A 355 -0.48 16.27 10.70
CA VAL A 355 -1.16 17.10 11.70
C VAL A 355 -2.57 16.59 11.95
N LEU A 356 -3.30 16.24 10.89
CA LEU A 356 -4.63 15.66 11.00
C LEU A 356 -4.61 14.34 11.78
N ALA A 357 -3.66 13.45 11.51
CA ALA A 357 -3.49 12.19 12.24
C ALA A 357 -3.22 12.43 13.73
N VAL A 358 -2.31 13.36 14.05
CA VAL A 358 -1.96 13.71 15.44
C VAL A 358 -3.16 14.31 16.18
N VAL A 359 -3.87 15.25 15.57
CA VAL A 359 -5.06 15.89 16.16
C VAL A 359 -6.14 14.84 16.39
N MET A 360 -6.41 13.99 15.40
CA MET A 360 -7.41 12.93 15.50
C MET A 360 -7.07 11.93 16.61
N THR A 361 -5.80 11.51 16.71
CA THR A 361 -5.35 10.65 17.82
C THR A 361 -5.46 11.35 19.18
N ALA A 362 -5.09 12.62 19.29
CA ALA A 362 -5.20 13.38 20.54
C ALA A 362 -6.65 13.53 21.00
N VAL A 363 -7.57 13.82 20.07
CA VAL A 363 -9.01 13.88 20.34
C VAL A 363 -9.54 12.51 20.78
N THR A 364 -9.12 11.43 20.11
CA THR A 364 -9.53 10.06 20.45
C THR A 364 -9.11 9.69 21.87
N ILE A 365 -7.84 9.93 22.21
CA ILE A 365 -7.30 9.66 23.55
C ILE A 365 -8.00 10.53 24.61
N ALA A 366 -8.21 11.82 24.34
CA ALA A 366 -8.91 12.70 25.28
C ALA A 366 -10.36 12.27 25.52
N ASN A 367 -11.06 11.81 24.47
CA ASN A 367 -12.43 11.32 24.56
C ASN A 367 -12.52 10.02 25.37
N TYR A 368 -11.56 9.10 25.18
CA TYR A 368 -11.43 7.87 25.95
C TYR A 368 -11.28 8.15 27.46
N PHE A 369 -10.38 9.07 27.85
CA PHE A 369 -10.18 9.44 29.26
C PHE A 369 -11.32 10.26 29.87
N SER A 370 -12.14 10.93 29.04
CA SER A 370 -13.29 11.74 29.50
C SER A 370 -14.59 10.93 29.62
N GLY A 371 -14.53 9.60 29.52
CA GLY A 371 -15.69 8.72 29.59
C GLY A 371 -16.72 8.99 28.50
N PHE A 372 -16.27 9.40 27.29
CA PHE A 372 -17.13 9.64 26.11
C PHE A 372 -18.18 10.77 26.25
N SER A 373 -18.10 11.59 27.30
CA SER A 373 -19.12 12.58 27.67
C SER A 373 -19.16 13.86 26.81
N PHE A 374 -18.10 14.18 26.07
CA PHE A 374 -17.94 15.50 25.43
C PHE A 374 -17.92 15.47 23.89
N LEU A 375 -17.42 14.41 23.24
CA LEU A 375 -17.08 14.45 21.80
C LEU A 375 -17.42 13.19 20.98
N GLY A 376 -18.17 12.23 21.50
CA GLY A 376 -18.40 10.92 20.85
C GLY A 376 -18.80 10.97 19.37
N ASN A 377 -19.85 11.73 19.03
CA ASN A 377 -20.32 11.85 17.64
C ASN A 377 -19.29 12.51 16.70
N PHE A 378 -18.55 13.50 17.21
CA PHE A 378 -17.52 14.20 16.43
C PHE A 378 -16.31 13.31 16.16
N THR A 379 -15.87 12.53 17.16
CA THR A 379 -14.77 11.58 17.03
C THR A 379 -15.07 10.50 15.99
N ASN A 380 -16.27 9.91 16.03
CA ASN A 380 -16.70 8.90 15.05
C ASN A 380 -16.77 9.45 13.62
N GLN A 381 -17.30 10.66 13.46
CA GLN A 381 -17.34 11.32 12.16
C GLN A 381 -15.93 11.63 11.62
N LEU A 382 -15.01 12.06 12.48
CA LEU A 382 -13.60 12.25 12.12
C LEU A 382 -12.91 10.95 11.71
N HIS A 383 -13.12 9.85 12.44
CA HIS A 383 -12.57 8.53 12.11
C HIS A 383 -13.07 8.07 10.74
N SER A 384 -14.38 8.17 10.49
CA SER A 384 -15.00 7.81 9.21
C SER A 384 -14.45 8.64 8.05
N PHE A 385 -14.39 9.96 8.19
CA PHE A 385 -13.83 10.84 7.17
C PHE A 385 -12.35 10.52 6.89
N TYR A 386 -11.53 10.34 7.94
CA TYR A 386 -10.11 10.03 7.78
C TYR A 386 -9.91 8.67 7.11
N GLY A 387 -10.63 7.64 7.55
CA GLY A 387 -10.59 6.30 6.96
C GLY A 387 -10.99 6.31 5.47
N PHE A 388 -12.05 7.06 5.13
CA PHE A 388 -12.47 7.23 3.74
C PHE A 388 -11.43 8.02 2.93
N ALA A 389 -11.15 9.26 3.30
CA ALA A 389 -10.37 10.19 2.48
C ALA A 389 -8.87 9.82 2.44
N ILE A 390 -8.28 9.48 3.58
CA ILE A 390 -6.84 9.22 3.69
C ILE A 390 -6.53 7.73 3.53
N GLY A 391 -7.29 6.85 4.18
CA GLY A 391 -7.11 5.40 4.09
C GLY A 391 -7.47 4.86 2.70
N SER A 392 -8.76 4.87 2.35
CA SER A 392 -9.24 4.21 1.14
C SER A 392 -8.93 4.97 -0.16
N ALA A 393 -9.23 6.28 -0.23
CA ALA A 393 -9.01 7.08 -1.43
C ALA A 393 -7.53 7.40 -1.66
N PHE A 394 -6.84 7.95 -0.66
CA PHE A 394 -5.48 8.43 -0.87
C PHE A 394 -4.41 7.33 -0.77
N ALA A 395 -4.49 6.41 0.21
CA ALA A 395 -3.53 5.32 0.33
C ALA A 395 -3.79 4.18 -0.66
N GLY A 396 -5.05 3.77 -0.81
CA GLY A 396 -5.47 2.71 -1.73
C GLY A 396 -5.40 3.16 -3.20
N VAL A 397 -6.37 3.98 -3.62
CA VAL A 397 -6.56 4.32 -5.04
C VAL A 397 -5.43 5.15 -5.62
N VAL A 398 -5.06 6.24 -4.94
CA VAL A 398 -4.00 7.13 -5.43
C VAL A 398 -2.61 6.50 -5.23
N GLY A 399 -2.42 5.74 -4.15
CA GLY A 399 -1.10 5.26 -3.77
C GLY A 399 -0.44 4.34 -4.79
N THR A 400 -1.18 3.39 -5.37
CA THR A 400 -0.67 2.39 -6.32
C THR A 400 -1.18 2.61 -7.74
N GLY A 401 -2.43 3.07 -7.89
CA GLY A 401 -3.06 3.36 -9.16
C GLY A 401 -2.36 4.46 -9.96
N PHE A 402 -1.70 5.41 -9.28
CA PHE A 402 -1.11 6.58 -9.93
C PHE A 402 0.35 6.38 -10.38
N TYR A 403 0.94 5.18 -10.23
CA TYR A 403 2.32 4.95 -10.69
C TYR A 403 2.55 5.31 -12.16
N PRO A 404 1.68 4.92 -13.11
CA PRO A 404 1.84 5.31 -14.52
C PRO A 404 1.63 6.80 -14.80
N PHE A 405 1.03 7.55 -13.87
CA PHE A 405 0.65 8.95 -14.03
C PHE A 405 1.67 9.91 -13.41
N MET A 406 2.00 9.70 -12.14
CA MET A 406 2.79 10.60 -11.30
C MET A 406 4.12 9.98 -10.83
N GLY A 407 4.41 8.76 -11.25
CA GLY A 407 5.63 8.05 -10.92
C GLY A 407 5.56 7.25 -9.63
N ASN A 408 6.72 6.76 -9.23
CA ASN A 408 6.84 5.90 -8.06
C ASN A 408 6.50 6.65 -6.74
N ARG A 409 6.04 5.93 -5.71
CA ARG A 409 5.91 6.38 -4.32
C ARG A 409 5.00 7.60 -4.12
N VAL A 410 3.93 7.74 -4.92
CA VAL A 410 2.94 8.84 -4.78
C VAL A 410 2.41 8.91 -3.34
N TRP A 411 1.95 7.78 -2.79
CA TRP A 411 1.51 7.72 -1.38
C TRP A 411 2.59 8.18 -0.39
N CYS A 412 3.80 7.62 -0.48
CA CYS A 412 4.89 7.97 0.44
C CYS A 412 5.34 9.44 0.31
N ARG A 413 5.09 10.08 -0.83
CA ARG A 413 5.49 11.44 -1.13
C ARG A 413 4.46 12.47 -0.67
N PHE A 414 3.17 12.18 -0.83
CA PHE A 414 2.11 13.14 -0.57
C PHE A 414 1.24 12.80 0.65
N GLY A 415 1.07 11.53 1.00
CA GLY A 415 0.02 11.11 1.94
C GLY A 415 0.46 10.33 3.16
N CYS A 416 1.63 9.68 3.15
CA CYS A 416 2.04 8.82 4.25
C CYS A 416 2.45 9.64 5.50
N PRO A 417 1.65 9.66 6.59
CA PRO A 417 1.97 10.46 7.77
C PRO A 417 3.21 9.93 8.50
N LEU A 418 3.44 8.61 8.49
CA LEU A 418 4.65 8.02 9.05
C LEU A 418 5.91 8.46 8.28
N ALA A 419 5.84 8.63 6.96
CA ALA A 419 6.96 9.16 6.18
C ALA A 419 7.27 10.63 6.51
N ALA A 420 6.26 11.42 6.90
CA ALA A 420 6.44 12.76 7.44
C ALA A 420 7.08 12.74 8.83
N TYR A 421 6.58 11.92 9.75
CA TYR A 421 7.15 11.76 11.09
C TYR A 421 8.62 11.34 11.05
N LEU A 422 8.92 10.25 10.33
CA LEU A 422 10.29 9.80 10.06
C LEU A 422 11.12 10.90 9.36
N GLY A 423 10.48 11.72 8.52
CA GLY A 423 11.11 12.77 7.73
C GLY A 423 11.57 13.96 8.58
N ILE A 424 10.82 14.29 9.63
CA ILE A 424 11.17 15.30 10.63
C ILE A 424 12.43 14.83 11.36
N VAL A 425 12.42 13.64 11.94
CA VAL A 425 13.58 13.08 12.64
C VAL A 425 14.78 12.98 11.69
N GLN A 426 14.57 12.52 10.45
CA GLN A 426 15.64 12.47 9.45
C GLN A 426 16.22 13.85 9.14
N ARG A 427 15.39 14.86 8.90
CA ARG A 427 15.87 16.19 8.51
C ARG A 427 16.53 16.93 9.66
N PHE A 428 16.22 16.65 10.92
CA PHE A 428 16.78 17.42 12.04
C PHE A 428 17.81 16.69 12.89
N LYS A 429 17.68 15.37 13.08
CA LYS A 429 18.49 14.62 14.05
C LYS A 429 19.26 13.43 13.48
N SER A 430 18.88 12.92 12.31
CA SER A 430 19.51 11.71 11.79
C SER A 430 20.98 11.90 11.37
N ARG A 431 21.80 10.90 11.69
CA ARG A 431 23.18 10.73 11.24
C ARG A 431 23.29 10.40 9.75
N PHE A 432 22.19 9.95 9.14
CA PHE A 432 22.15 9.58 7.73
C PHE A 432 22.18 10.81 6.82
N ARG A 433 23.06 10.76 5.82
CA ARG A 433 23.15 11.73 4.71
C ARG A 433 23.63 11.03 3.44
N ILE A 434 23.30 11.59 2.28
CA ILE A 434 23.97 11.22 1.04
C ILE A 434 24.99 12.32 0.75
N THR A 435 26.26 11.98 0.85
CA THR A 435 27.37 12.90 0.55
C THR A 435 27.67 12.91 -0.93
N THR A 436 28.27 14.02 -1.38
CA THR A 436 28.58 14.24 -2.79
C THR A 436 30.00 14.78 -2.94
N ASN A 437 30.74 14.26 -3.90
CA ASN A 437 31.97 14.87 -4.40
C ASN A 437 31.66 15.74 -5.62
N GLY A 438 31.24 16.98 -5.40
CA GLY A 438 30.68 17.83 -6.45
C GLY A 438 31.62 18.09 -7.63
N GLY A 439 32.94 18.15 -7.40
CA GLY A 439 33.94 18.34 -8.45
C GLY A 439 34.01 17.20 -9.49
N GLN A 440 33.45 16.02 -9.18
CA GLN A 440 33.40 14.88 -10.09
C GLN A 440 32.05 14.75 -10.82
N CYS A 441 31.09 15.64 -10.55
CA CYS A 441 29.76 15.61 -11.13
C CYS A 441 29.78 16.08 -12.60
N ILE A 442 29.48 15.16 -13.52
CA ILE A 442 29.35 15.47 -14.97
C ILE A 442 27.92 15.86 -15.39
N SER A 443 27.04 16.18 -14.43
CA SER A 443 25.69 16.71 -14.70
C SER A 443 24.75 15.83 -15.57
N CYS A 444 25.03 14.52 -15.70
CA CYS A 444 24.27 13.60 -16.56
C CYS A 444 22.79 13.38 -16.17
N GLY A 445 22.39 13.70 -14.93
CA GLY A 445 20.99 13.65 -14.49
C GLY A 445 20.44 12.28 -14.10
N ASN A 446 21.17 11.17 -14.29
CA ASN A 446 20.71 9.82 -13.94
C ASN A 446 20.24 9.69 -12.48
N CYS A 447 20.93 10.34 -11.55
CA CYS A 447 20.57 10.33 -10.14
C CYS A 447 19.20 11.00 -9.85
N SER A 448 18.86 12.08 -10.54
CA SER A 448 17.54 12.74 -10.44
C SER A 448 16.47 11.93 -11.16
N THR A 449 16.77 11.41 -12.35
CA THR A 449 15.84 10.62 -13.17
C THR A 449 15.30 9.41 -12.39
N TYR A 450 16.18 8.69 -11.70
CA TYR A 450 15.80 7.48 -10.94
C TYR A 450 15.55 7.74 -9.44
N CYS A 451 15.44 9.01 -9.02
CA CYS A 451 14.99 9.33 -7.68
C CYS A 451 13.47 9.11 -7.56
N GLU A 452 13.09 8.09 -6.81
CA GLU A 452 11.69 7.73 -6.55
C GLU A 452 10.91 8.74 -5.71
N MET A 453 11.59 9.64 -5.00
CA MET A 453 10.95 10.70 -4.22
C MET A 453 10.87 12.02 -5.01
N GLY A 454 11.23 12.03 -6.30
CA GLY A 454 11.20 13.25 -7.11
C GLY A 454 12.19 14.32 -6.66
N ILE A 455 13.32 13.94 -6.03
CA ILE A 455 14.36 14.89 -5.62
C ILE A 455 15.28 15.16 -6.82
N ASP A 456 15.57 16.43 -7.11
CA ASP A 456 16.62 16.80 -8.07
C ASP A 456 18.01 16.60 -7.46
N VAL A 457 18.46 15.35 -7.42
CA VAL A 457 19.75 14.93 -6.86
C VAL A 457 20.93 15.55 -7.62
N ARG A 458 20.80 15.75 -8.94
CA ARG A 458 21.82 16.40 -9.78
C ARG A 458 22.14 17.80 -9.28
N ALA A 459 21.13 18.61 -8.95
CA ALA A 459 21.35 19.96 -8.46
C ALA A 459 22.15 19.98 -7.13
N TYR A 460 21.90 19.01 -6.24
CA TYR A 460 22.70 18.81 -5.03
C TYR A 460 24.15 18.44 -5.35
N ALA A 461 24.32 17.47 -6.26
CA ALA A 461 25.64 16.99 -6.63
C ALA A 461 26.50 18.08 -7.27
N GLN A 462 25.94 18.86 -8.21
CA GLN A 462 26.62 20.00 -8.85
C GLN A 462 27.10 21.04 -7.84
N LYS A 463 26.30 21.31 -6.80
CA LYS A 463 26.64 22.28 -5.76
C LYS A 463 27.61 21.73 -4.72
N GLY A 464 27.95 20.44 -4.73
CA GLY A 464 28.71 19.81 -3.65
C GLY A 464 27.96 19.75 -2.31
N GLN A 465 26.62 19.83 -2.34
CA GLN A 465 25.80 19.86 -1.13
C GLN A 465 25.30 18.46 -0.75
N ASN A 466 25.44 18.11 0.53
CA ASN A 466 24.87 16.87 1.06
C ASN A 466 23.34 16.85 0.91
N ILE A 467 22.79 15.71 0.52
CA ILE A 467 21.35 15.54 0.40
C ILE A 467 20.80 15.13 1.75
N VAL A 468 20.29 16.12 2.47
CA VAL A 468 19.66 15.97 3.78
C VAL A 468 18.18 16.38 3.65
N ARG A 469 17.38 15.62 2.90
CA ARG A 469 15.98 15.97 2.63
C ARG A 469 15.05 15.19 3.55
N SER A 470 14.00 15.83 4.08
CA SER A 470 12.94 15.12 4.81
C SER A 470 12.20 14.12 3.92
N SER A 471 12.11 14.35 2.61
CA SER A 471 11.47 13.44 1.66
C SER A 471 12.33 12.22 1.29
N CYS A 472 13.67 12.30 1.34
CA CYS A 472 14.56 11.20 0.94
C CYS A 472 14.29 9.92 1.76
N VAL A 473 14.00 8.79 1.12
CA VAL A 473 13.79 7.51 1.82
C VAL A 473 15.07 6.66 1.90
N GLY A 474 16.20 7.17 1.41
CA GLY A 474 17.50 6.51 1.50
C GLY A 474 17.61 5.19 0.73
N CYS A 475 16.88 5.05 -0.39
CA CYS A 475 16.89 3.87 -1.26
C CYS A 475 18.26 3.58 -1.92
N GLY A 476 19.12 4.59 -2.03
CA GLY A 476 20.46 4.45 -2.60
C GLY A 476 20.53 4.19 -4.10
N VAL A 477 19.42 4.31 -4.83
CA VAL A 477 19.45 4.15 -6.30
C VAL A 477 20.24 5.27 -6.97
N CYS A 478 20.19 6.49 -6.43
CA CYS A 478 20.93 7.64 -6.97
C CYS A 478 22.45 7.46 -6.96
N SER A 479 23.02 6.83 -5.92
CA SER A 479 24.46 6.49 -5.88
C SER A 479 24.76 5.33 -6.81
N ALA A 480 23.88 4.34 -6.84
CA ALA A 480 24.03 3.14 -7.65
C ALA A 480 24.06 3.41 -9.17
N VAL A 481 23.29 4.40 -9.64
CA VAL A 481 23.21 4.79 -11.08
C VAL A 481 24.22 5.87 -11.47
N CYS A 482 25.02 6.39 -10.54
CA CYS A 482 25.98 7.45 -10.82
C CYS A 482 27.22 6.86 -11.54
N PRO A 483 27.48 7.20 -12.82
CA PRO A 483 28.60 6.61 -13.57
C PRO A 483 29.97 7.03 -13.05
N ARG A 484 30.05 8.14 -12.31
CA ARG A 484 31.28 8.69 -11.73
C ARG A 484 31.45 8.35 -10.25
N GLY A 485 30.49 7.66 -9.63
CA GLY A 485 30.57 7.33 -8.19
C GLY A 485 30.54 8.53 -7.25
N VAL A 486 29.95 9.66 -7.68
CA VAL A 486 29.96 10.95 -6.96
C VAL A 486 29.22 10.89 -5.63
N LEU A 487 28.19 10.05 -5.52
CA LEU A 487 27.24 10.03 -4.42
C LEU A 487 27.49 8.82 -3.52
N LYS A 488 27.51 9.02 -2.20
CA LYS A 488 27.71 7.94 -1.21
C LYS A 488 26.70 8.03 -0.08
N LEU A 489 26.19 6.89 0.36
CA LEU A 489 25.31 6.80 1.53
C LEU A 489 26.18 6.72 2.77
N GLU A 490 26.06 7.69 3.67
CA GLU A 490 26.92 7.79 4.84
C GLU A 490 26.12 8.04 6.13
N ASN A 491 26.66 7.53 7.23
CA ASN A 491 26.23 7.86 8.58
C ASN A 491 27.36 8.62 9.25
N GLY A 492 27.16 9.91 9.53
CA GLY A 492 28.17 10.80 10.11
C GLY A 492 27.65 11.54 11.34
N PRO A 493 28.47 12.43 11.93
CA PRO A 493 28.01 13.38 12.95
C PRO A 493 26.92 14.33 12.42
N GLU A 494 26.14 14.90 13.34
CA GLU A 494 25.15 15.94 13.02
C GLU A 494 25.80 17.27 12.60
N GLU A 495 27.01 17.53 13.08
CA GLU A 495 27.80 18.70 12.73
C GLU A 495 28.12 18.74 11.23
N ASN A 496 28.02 19.94 10.64
CA ASN A 496 28.28 20.20 9.22
C ASN A 496 27.49 19.30 8.26
N ARG A 497 26.37 18.74 8.71
CA ARG A 497 25.55 17.83 7.89
C ARG A 497 24.86 18.55 6.75
N ILE A 498 24.40 19.78 6.98
CA ILE A 498 23.84 20.67 5.98
C ILE A 498 24.93 21.69 5.64
N ILE A 499 25.50 21.56 4.44
CA ILE A 499 26.50 22.49 3.93
C ILE A 499 25.76 23.42 2.98
N ASP A 500 25.54 24.67 3.40
CA ASP A 500 24.89 25.68 2.57
C ASP A 500 25.86 26.41 1.63
N LEU A 501 27.16 26.13 1.73
CA LEU A 501 28.20 26.68 0.85
C LEU A 501 28.28 25.82 -0.43
N PRO A 502 27.73 26.26 -1.58
CA PRO A 502 27.96 25.57 -2.84
C PRO A 502 29.44 25.66 -3.21
N ILE A 503 30.00 24.62 -3.81
CA ILE A 503 31.23 24.75 -4.59
C ILE A 503 30.87 25.69 -5.76
N ILE A 504 31.22 26.97 -5.64
CA ILE A 504 31.12 27.94 -6.73
C ILE A 504 32.25 27.58 -7.68
N ILE A 505 31.96 26.89 -8.78
CA ILE A 505 32.92 26.72 -9.86
C ILE A 505 32.58 27.78 -10.91
N GLY A 506 33.32 28.89 -10.90
CA GLY A 506 33.13 30.05 -11.78
C GLY A 506 34.12 31.17 -11.45
N ASN A 507 34.22 32.17 -12.33
CA ASN A 507 35.23 33.25 -12.29
C ASN A 507 35.30 34.05 -10.96
N ASP A 508 34.27 33.96 -10.13
CA ASP A 508 34.17 34.65 -8.84
C ASP A 508 34.54 33.78 -7.62
N SER A 509 34.98 32.54 -7.82
CA SER A 509 35.24 31.60 -6.71
C SER A 509 36.47 31.94 -5.88
N ILE A 510 37.37 32.78 -6.39
CA ILE A 510 38.56 33.26 -5.70
C ILE A 510 38.72 34.75 -6.02
N LYS A 511 38.26 35.61 -5.11
CA LYS A 511 38.77 37.00 -5.07
C LYS A 511 40.01 36.98 -4.18
N LEU A 512 41.18 37.00 -4.80
CA LEU A 512 42.41 37.35 -4.08
C LEU A 512 42.22 38.80 -3.62
N ASN A 513 42.30 39.04 -2.31
CA ASN A 513 42.43 40.41 -1.83
C ASN A 513 43.77 40.93 -2.36
N ALA A 514 43.69 41.82 -3.34
CA ALA A 514 44.84 42.56 -3.85
C ALA A 514 45.36 43.53 -2.79
#